data_AF-A0A0M9E045-F1
#
_entry.id   AF-A0A0M9E045-F1
#
_cell.length_a   1.000
_cell.length_b   1.000
_cell.length_c   1.000
_cell.angle_alpha   90.00
_cell.angle_beta   90.00
_cell.angle_gamma   90.00
#
_symmetry.space_group_name_H-M   'P 1'
#
loop_
_entity.id
_entity.type
_entity.pdbx_description
1 polymer ?
#
loop_
_entity_poly.entity_id
_entity_poly.type
_entity_poly.pdbx_seq_one_letter_code
_entity_poly.pdbx_strand_id
1 'polypeptide(L)'
;MTLKRKLISLVICGVLISGVLAGIFSVFQMIQSSQQEINNFKKGMIRQREAMIKNLLDNAYTVIESRYNNSHDPDKLAELYTQKLKIAVDMAINSIKDVHENYGDLSEEEQKKMAMDRIRCMRYLGNNYIFINDLNYKMIMHPIKPELENKNLSGLKDPTGKAFVKEYTDMAKEKGKGISHYMWPKPGNDTPVPKLSYVTLYKPWQWVVVTGVYMEATEEEIKDEVRSIVNDIRYGKEGKDYFYIFSTKTKKMVQHPKAKLIGTDIGSDIYKDIDNKYLLMEQLKIALEKGEGYLWYKWPKVGEKEPVLKMTYVKHFKPWNWVICTGVYMDDLEKYITQQKSDIRSRVAKKIV
;
A
#
# COMPACT_ATOMS: atom_id res chain seq x y z
N MET A 1 -83.94 -38.02 -1.98
CA MET A 1 -82.69 -38.48 -2.63
C MET A 1 -82.36 -39.88 -2.15
N THR A 2 -82.14 -40.87 -3.04
CA THR A 2 -81.85 -42.25 -2.64
C THR A 2 -80.49 -42.35 -1.92
N LEU A 3 -80.34 -43.29 -0.98
CA LEU A 3 -79.10 -43.52 -0.21
C LEU A 3 -77.85 -43.61 -1.11
N LYS A 4 -77.99 -44.26 -2.27
CA LYS A 4 -76.97 -44.38 -3.31
C LYS A 4 -76.49 -43.03 -3.85
N ARG A 5 -77.39 -42.06 -4.09
CA ARG A 5 -77.00 -40.71 -4.56
C ARG A 5 -76.26 -39.93 -3.48
N LYS A 6 -76.67 -40.04 -2.20
CA LYS A 6 -75.96 -39.41 -1.06
C LYS A 6 -74.53 -39.95 -0.95
N LEU A 7 -74.36 -41.26 -1.09
CA LEU A 7 -73.06 -41.93 -1.02
C LEU A 7 -72.14 -41.47 -2.17
N ILE A 8 -72.65 -41.44 -3.41
CA ILE A 8 -71.89 -40.99 -4.58
C ILE A 8 -71.48 -39.51 -4.43
N SER A 9 -72.40 -38.63 -4.02
CA SER A 9 -72.07 -37.22 -3.78
C SER A 9 -71.01 -37.04 -2.70
N LEU A 10 -71.06 -37.83 -1.61
CA LEU A 10 -70.08 -37.75 -0.53
C LEU A 10 -68.69 -38.22 -0.98
N VAL A 11 -68.61 -39.26 -1.81
CA VAL A 11 -67.36 -39.73 -2.42
C VAL A 11 -66.79 -38.68 -3.37
N ILE A 12 -67.63 -38.08 -4.23
CA ILE A 12 -67.21 -37.01 -5.15
C ILE A 12 -66.70 -35.80 -4.36
N CYS A 13 -67.42 -35.37 -3.31
CA CYS A 13 -66.97 -34.29 -2.44
C CYS A 13 -65.63 -34.62 -1.76
N GLY A 14 -65.44 -35.84 -1.26
CA GLY A 14 -64.17 -36.28 -0.67
C GLY A 14 -63.00 -36.22 -1.66
N VAL A 15 -63.22 -36.70 -2.90
CA VAL A 15 -62.20 -36.64 -3.96
C VAL A 15 -61.88 -35.18 -4.32
N LEU A 16 -62.89 -34.33 -4.49
CA LEU A 16 -62.70 -32.90 -4.80
C LEU A 16 -61.94 -32.18 -3.68
N ILE A 17 -62.29 -32.41 -2.42
CA ILE A 17 -61.62 -31.83 -1.26
C ILE A 17 -60.16 -32.30 -1.19
N SER A 18 -59.91 -33.60 -1.40
CA SER A 18 -58.54 -34.15 -1.39
C SER A 18 -57.67 -33.55 -2.50
N GLY A 19 -58.22 -33.32 -3.69
CA GLY A 19 -57.52 -32.65 -4.79
C GLY A 19 -57.19 -31.20 -4.49
N VAL A 20 -58.14 -30.46 -3.89
CA VAL A 20 -57.91 -29.07 -3.45
C VAL A 20 -56.83 -29.00 -2.37
N LEU A 21 -56.89 -29.88 -1.37
CA LEU A 21 -55.88 -29.94 -0.30
C LEU A 21 -54.50 -30.31 -0.83
N ALA A 22 -54.41 -31.28 -1.76
CA ALA A 22 -53.16 -31.63 -2.43
C ALA A 22 -52.60 -30.46 -3.25
N GLY A 23 -53.46 -29.70 -3.93
CA GLY A 23 -53.10 -28.49 -4.66
C GLY A 23 -52.54 -27.40 -3.73
N ILE A 24 -53.26 -27.09 -2.64
CA ILE A 24 -52.81 -26.11 -1.62
C ILE A 24 -51.47 -26.55 -1.02
N PHE A 25 -51.34 -27.83 -0.64
CA PHE A 25 -50.10 -28.38 -0.09
C PHE A 25 -48.94 -28.28 -1.09
N SER A 26 -49.16 -28.59 -2.37
CA SER A 26 -48.17 -28.46 -3.43
C SER A 26 -47.73 -27.01 -3.65
N VAL A 27 -48.68 -26.06 -3.64
CA VAL A 27 -48.38 -24.62 -3.73
C VAL A 27 -47.57 -24.15 -2.52
N PHE A 28 -47.96 -24.58 -1.32
CA PHE A 28 -47.23 -24.28 -0.08
C PHE A 28 -45.79 -24.81 -0.11
N GLN A 29 -45.61 -26.09 -0.46
CA GLN A 29 -44.28 -26.72 -0.62
C GLN A 29 -43.42 -25.98 -1.65
N MET A 30 -44.01 -25.58 -2.78
CA MET A 30 -43.30 -24.82 -3.82
C MET A 30 -42.85 -23.44 -3.32
N ILE A 31 -43.71 -22.71 -2.59
CA ILE A 31 -43.33 -21.41 -2.00
C ILE A 31 -42.18 -21.60 -1.01
N GLN A 32 -42.26 -22.61 -0.14
CA GLN A 32 -41.21 -22.91 0.85
C GLN A 32 -39.88 -23.27 0.18
N SER A 33 -39.90 -24.19 -0.80
CA SER A 33 -38.72 -24.58 -1.58
C SER A 33 -38.11 -23.37 -2.30
N SER A 34 -38.94 -22.50 -2.86
CA SER A 34 -38.48 -21.31 -3.58
C SER A 34 -37.83 -20.29 -2.65
N GLN A 35 -38.37 -20.09 -1.44
CA GLN A 35 -37.74 -19.22 -0.43
C GLN A 35 -36.37 -19.76 -0.01
N GLN A 36 -36.24 -21.08 0.15
CA GLN A 36 -34.96 -21.72 0.46
C GLN A 36 -33.95 -21.57 -0.68
N GLU A 37 -34.38 -21.75 -1.94
CA GLU A 37 -33.56 -21.53 -3.13
C GLU A 37 -33.02 -20.10 -3.18
N ILE A 38 -33.90 -19.09 -3.01
CA ILE A 38 -33.50 -17.67 -2.97
C ILE A 38 -32.50 -17.41 -1.83
N ASN A 39 -32.74 -17.96 -0.65
CA ASN A 39 -31.87 -17.76 0.51
C ASN A 39 -30.48 -18.38 0.30
N ASN A 40 -30.44 -19.60 -0.26
CA ASN A 40 -29.19 -20.29 -0.58
C ASN A 40 -28.43 -19.55 -1.68
N PHE A 41 -29.13 -19.11 -2.72
CA PHE A 41 -28.57 -18.32 -3.80
C PHE A 41 -27.98 -16.98 -3.28
N LYS A 42 -28.73 -16.26 -2.45
CA LYS A 42 -28.25 -15.04 -1.77
C LYS A 42 -26.98 -15.30 -0.96
N LYS A 43 -26.96 -16.34 -0.13
CA LYS A 43 -25.78 -16.72 0.67
C LYS A 43 -24.59 -17.08 -0.23
N GLY A 44 -24.82 -17.82 -1.32
CA GLY A 44 -23.79 -18.18 -2.29
C GLY A 44 -23.14 -16.96 -2.94
N MET A 45 -23.94 -16.02 -3.42
CA MET A 45 -23.43 -14.77 -4.00
C MET A 45 -22.67 -13.91 -2.98
N ILE A 46 -23.16 -13.82 -1.74
CA ILE A 46 -22.46 -13.08 -0.67
C ILE A 46 -21.09 -13.72 -0.42
N ARG A 47 -21.02 -15.04 -0.26
CA ARG A 47 -19.74 -15.77 -0.08
C ARG A 47 -18.78 -15.57 -1.24
N GLN A 48 -19.29 -15.59 -2.47
CA GLN A 48 -18.48 -15.34 -3.66
C GLN A 48 -17.89 -13.91 -3.64
N ARG A 49 -18.68 -12.91 -3.25
CA ARG A 49 -18.22 -11.53 -3.11
C ARG A 49 -17.25 -11.35 -1.96
N GLU A 50 -17.52 -11.98 -0.81
CA GLU A 50 -16.63 -12.00 0.35
C GLU A 50 -15.25 -12.55 -0.03
N ALA A 51 -15.22 -13.68 -0.73
CA ALA A 51 -13.98 -14.29 -1.22
C ALA A 51 -13.28 -13.40 -2.25
N MET A 52 -14.02 -12.81 -3.20
CA MET A 52 -13.46 -11.90 -4.21
C MET A 52 -12.77 -10.69 -3.56
N ILE A 53 -13.45 -9.95 -2.69
CA ILE A 53 -12.86 -8.73 -2.09
C ILE A 53 -11.72 -9.06 -1.13
N LYS A 54 -11.80 -10.20 -0.44
CA LYS A 54 -10.70 -10.69 0.39
C LYS A 54 -9.48 -10.99 -0.46
N ASN A 55 -9.62 -11.72 -1.56
CA ASN A 55 -8.51 -12.02 -2.47
C ASN A 55 -7.90 -10.75 -3.10
N LEU A 56 -8.75 -9.80 -3.52
CA LEU A 56 -8.28 -8.50 -4.03
C LEU A 56 -7.46 -7.75 -2.97
N LEU A 57 -7.94 -7.74 -1.74
CA LEU A 57 -7.24 -7.09 -0.64
C LEU A 57 -5.96 -7.82 -0.25
N ASP A 58 -5.97 -9.16 -0.22
CA ASP A 58 -4.78 -9.96 0.09
C ASP A 58 -3.68 -9.76 -0.95
N ASN A 59 -4.03 -9.57 -2.23
CA ASN A 59 -3.08 -9.21 -3.28
C ASN A 59 -2.45 -7.82 -3.01
N ALA A 60 -3.27 -6.81 -2.71
CA ALA A 60 -2.76 -5.49 -2.36
C ALA A 60 -1.89 -5.53 -1.09
N TYR A 61 -2.32 -6.28 -0.07
CA TYR A 61 -1.56 -6.51 1.15
C TYR A 61 -0.20 -7.14 0.87
N THR A 62 -0.15 -8.15 -0.01
CA THR A 62 1.11 -8.84 -0.38
C THR A 62 2.07 -7.88 -1.08
N VAL A 63 1.57 -6.98 -1.94
CA VAL A 63 2.40 -5.94 -2.55
C VAL A 63 2.95 -4.99 -1.49
N ILE A 64 2.12 -4.52 -0.55
CA ILE A 64 2.52 -3.65 0.55
C ILE A 64 3.57 -4.32 1.44
N GLU A 65 3.32 -5.58 1.81
CA GLU A 65 4.22 -6.39 2.64
C GLU A 65 5.55 -6.64 1.94
N SER A 66 5.55 -6.97 0.64
CA SER A 66 6.76 -7.13 -0.14
C SER A 66 7.58 -5.85 -0.19
N ARG A 67 6.93 -4.69 -0.43
CA ARG A 67 7.61 -3.38 -0.45
C ARG A 67 8.18 -3.01 0.91
N TYR A 68 7.44 -3.26 1.99
CA TYR A 68 7.91 -3.07 3.36
C TYR A 68 9.12 -3.95 3.68
N ASN A 69 9.05 -5.25 3.38
CA ASN A 69 10.15 -6.16 3.65
C ASN A 69 11.40 -5.77 2.86
N ASN A 70 11.24 -5.42 1.58
CA ASN A 70 12.35 -4.94 0.75
C ASN A 70 12.94 -3.62 1.28
N SER A 71 12.14 -2.76 1.92
CA SER A 71 12.60 -1.51 2.53
C SER A 71 13.28 -1.71 3.90
N HIS A 72 13.28 -2.93 4.44
CA HIS A 72 13.92 -3.25 5.72
C HIS A 72 15.03 -4.29 5.56
N ASP A 73 15.24 -4.78 4.34
CA ASP A 73 16.35 -5.63 3.96
C ASP A 73 17.50 -4.75 3.45
N PRO A 74 18.64 -4.68 4.17
CA PRO A 74 19.78 -3.86 3.78
C PRO A 74 20.35 -4.24 2.41
N ASP A 75 20.34 -5.52 2.04
CA ASP A 75 20.87 -5.99 0.76
C ASP A 75 19.94 -5.60 -0.39
N LYS A 76 18.61 -5.68 -0.17
CA LYS A 76 17.62 -5.21 -1.16
C LYS A 76 17.63 -3.70 -1.33
N LEU A 77 17.77 -2.94 -0.24
CA LEU A 77 17.93 -1.50 -0.32
C LEU A 77 19.27 -1.12 -0.95
N ALA A 78 20.34 -1.86 -0.66
CA ALA A 78 21.60 -1.74 -1.37
C ALA A 78 21.39 -1.96 -2.87
N GLU A 79 20.75 -3.05 -3.29
CA GLU A 79 20.45 -3.33 -4.70
C GLU A 79 19.64 -2.18 -5.35
N LEU A 80 18.57 -1.73 -4.70
CA LEU A 80 17.67 -0.69 -5.20
C LEU A 80 18.34 0.68 -5.35
N TYR A 81 19.11 1.10 -4.35
CA TYR A 81 19.72 2.44 -4.34
C TYR A 81 21.13 2.47 -4.92
N THR A 82 21.84 1.34 -5.04
CA THR A 82 23.19 1.31 -5.61
C THR A 82 23.24 1.92 -6.99
N GLN A 83 22.26 1.66 -7.85
CA GLN A 83 22.23 2.29 -9.18
C GLN A 83 22.10 3.82 -9.09
N LYS A 84 21.21 4.33 -8.24
CA LYS A 84 21.01 5.76 -8.03
C LYS A 84 22.25 6.42 -7.41
N LEU A 85 22.85 5.79 -6.41
CA LEU A 85 24.08 6.25 -5.76
C LEU A 85 25.26 6.24 -6.73
N LYS A 86 25.41 5.18 -7.53
CA LYS A 86 26.44 5.07 -8.55
C LYS A 86 26.32 6.20 -9.56
N ILE A 87 25.12 6.49 -10.06
CA ILE A 87 24.89 7.61 -10.97
C ILE A 87 25.35 8.93 -10.33
N ALA A 88 24.99 9.19 -9.07
CA ALA A 88 25.39 10.41 -8.37
C ALA A 88 26.91 10.51 -8.16
N VAL A 89 27.58 9.42 -7.79
CA VAL A 89 29.05 9.40 -7.65
C VAL A 89 29.73 9.54 -9.00
N ASP A 90 29.24 8.88 -10.05
CA ASP A 90 29.81 8.96 -11.39
C ASP A 90 29.71 10.40 -11.94
N MET A 91 28.61 11.12 -11.66
CA MET A 91 28.50 12.55 -11.97
C MET A 91 29.56 13.39 -11.24
N ALA A 92 29.80 13.13 -9.96
CA ALA A 92 30.85 13.82 -9.20
C ALA A 92 32.26 13.49 -9.71
N ILE A 93 32.54 12.22 -9.99
CA ILE A 93 33.81 11.78 -10.58
C ILE A 93 34.04 12.44 -11.94
N ASN A 94 33.02 12.51 -12.79
CA ASN A 94 33.12 13.19 -14.09
C ASN A 94 33.33 14.71 -13.93
N SER A 95 32.71 15.34 -12.94
CA SER A 95 32.96 16.75 -12.63
C SER A 95 34.37 17.01 -12.13
N ILE A 96 34.92 16.12 -11.30
CA ILE A 96 36.32 16.15 -10.85
C ILE A 96 37.26 15.96 -12.04
N LYS A 97 36.97 14.97 -12.89
CA LYS A 97 37.75 14.65 -14.09
C LYS A 97 37.78 15.83 -15.06
N ASP A 98 36.64 16.46 -15.31
CA ASP A 98 36.54 17.67 -16.15
C ASP A 98 37.45 18.78 -15.63
N VAL A 99 37.43 19.05 -14.32
CA VAL A 99 38.34 20.05 -13.73
C VAL A 99 39.81 19.67 -13.90
N HIS A 100 40.15 18.42 -13.65
CA HIS A 100 41.53 17.93 -13.73
C HIS A 100 42.09 17.94 -15.16
N GLU A 101 41.26 17.65 -16.17
CA GLU A 101 41.70 17.48 -17.56
C GLU A 101 41.57 18.76 -18.41
N ASN A 102 40.57 19.60 -18.14
CA ASN A 102 40.23 20.73 -19.03
C ASN A 102 40.63 22.11 -18.47
N TYR A 103 41.17 22.18 -17.26
CA TYR A 103 41.61 23.44 -16.64
C TYR A 103 43.11 23.43 -16.36
N GLY A 104 43.91 23.00 -17.33
CA GLY A 104 45.37 22.87 -17.23
C GLY A 104 46.12 24.19 -16.99
N ASP A 105 45.47 25.33 -17.24
CA ASP A 105 46.03 26.66 -16.95
C ASP A 105 46.04 26.99 -15.44
N LEU A 106 45.29 26.22 -14.63
CA LEU A 106 45.27 26.34 -13.17
C LEU A 106 46.32 25.41 -12.52
N SER A 107 46.86 25.82 -11.38
CA SER A 107 47.66 24.91 -10.54
C SER A 107 46.82 23.74 -10.02
N GLU A 108 47.44 22.61 -9.69
CA GLU A 108 46.72 21.43 -9.16
C GLU A 108 45.91 21.77 -7.89
N GLU A 109 46.41 22.68 -7.04
CA GLU A 109 45.68 23.13 -5.85
C GLU A 109 44.44 23.99 -6.20
N GLU A 110 44.53 24.83 -7.22
CA GLU A 110 43.38 25.60 -7.73
C GLU A 110 42.35 24.67 -8.39
N GLN A 111 42.79 23.67 -9.16
CA GLN A 111 41.92 22.65 -9.72
C GLN A 111 41.20 21.85 -8.62
N LYS A 112 41.92 21.37 -7.62
CA LYS A 112 41.33 20.66 -6.48
C LYS A 112 40.32 21.54 -5.75
N LYS A 113 40.64 22.80 -5.49
CA LYS A 113 39.72 23.76 -4.86
C LYS A 113 38.44 23.92 -5.69
N MET A 114 38.58 24.15 -6.99
CA MET A 114 37.45 24.29 -7.91
C MET A 114 36.57 23.03 -7.95
N ALA A 115 37.19 21.85 -7.98
CA ALA A 115 36.46 20.58 -7.93
C ALA A 115 35.72 20.42 -6.59
N MET A 116 36.37 20.70 -5.45
CA MET A 116 35.72 20.67 -4.14
C MET A 116 34.51 21.60 -4.09
N ASP A 117 34.62 22.82 -4.61
CA ASP A 117 33.53 23.81 -4.63
C ASP A 117 32.36 23.32 -5.50
N ARG A 118 32.63 22.70 -6.67
CA ARG A 118 31.61 22.06 -7.50
C ARG A 118 30.89 20.93 -6.76
N ILE A 119 31.64 20.00 -6.17
CA ILE A 119 31.07 18.85 -5.47
C ILE A 119 30.29 19.29 -4.21
N ARG A 120 30.76 20.30 -3.48
CA ARG A 120 30.12 20.81 -2.26
C ARG A 120 28.67 21.25 -2.51
N CYS A 121 28.39 21.78 -3.69
CA CYS A 121 27.06 22.25 -4.11
C CYS A 121 26.14 21.14 -4.65
N MET A 122 26.65 19.94 -4.94
CA MET A 122 25.83 18.87 -5.51
C MET A 122 24.83 18.31 -4.50
N ARG A 123 23.55 18.29 -4.90
CA ARG A 123 22.45 17.65 -4.16
C ARG A 123 21.64 16.79 -5.10
N TYR A 124 21.10 15.69 -4.59
CA TYR A 124 20.27 14.74 -5.35
C TYR A 124 19.34 13.97 -4.41
N LEU A 125 18.28 13.36 -4.97
CA LEU A 125 17.25 12.63 -4.22
C LEU A 125 16.83 13.40 -2.95
N GLY A 126 16.36 14.63 -3.15
CA GLY A 126 16.15 15.60 -2.07
C GLY A 126 17.46 16.27 -1.66
N ASN A 127 17.90 16.06 -0.43
CA ASN A 127 19.04 16.75 0.19
C ASN A 127 20.25 15.83 0.46
N ASN A 128 20.37 14.71 -0.26
CA ASN A 128 21.58 13.89 -0.17
C ASN A 128 22.78 14.64 -0.76
N TYR A 129 23.97 14.32 -0.27
CA TYR A 129 25.18 15.09 -0.51
C TYR A 129 26.38 14.18 -0.77
N ILE A 130 27.44 14.77 -1.31
CA ILE A 130 28.69 14.10 -1.67
C ILE A 130 29.81 14.68 -0.80
N PHE A 131 30.71 13.83 -0.31
CA PHE A 131 31.88 14.22 0.47
C PHE A 131 33.10 13.46 -0.03
N ILE A 132 34.28 13.96 0.31
CA ILE A 132 35.55 13.47 -0.21
C ILE A 132 36.53 13.30 0.94
N ASN A 133 37.15 12.12 1.04
CA ASN A 133 38.37 11.92 1.85
C ASN A 133 39.50 11.37 0.97
N ASP A 134 40.73 11.46 1.44
CA ASP A 134 41.86 10.85 0.76
C ASP A 134 42.09 9.39 1.19
N LEU A 135 43.06 8.73 0.55
CA LEU A 135 43.50 7.39 0.90
C LEU A 135 44.14 7.27 2.30
N ASN A 136 44.50 8.37 2.96
CA ASN A 136 45.03 8.41 4.32
C ASN A 136 43.94 8.71 5.36
N TYR A 137 42.66 8.55 4.98
CA TYR A 137 41.49 8.76 5.83
C TYR A 137 41.29 10.22 6.26
N LYS A 138 41.98 11.17 5.62
CA LYS A 138 41.81 12.61 5.89
C LYS A 138 40.61 13.12 5.13
N MET A 139 39.66 13.76 5.82
CA MET A 139 38.54 14.41 5.16
C MET A 139 39.03 15.62 4.35
N ILE A 140 38.74 15.63 3.05
CA ILE A 140 39.14 16.67 2.12
C ILE A 140 38.02 17.71 2.00
N MET A 141 36.77 17.27 1.87
CA MET A 141 35.62 18.16 1.76
C MET A 141 34.37 17.49 2.33
N HIS A 142 33.65 18.19 3.22
CA HIS A 142 32.35 17.74 3.70
C HIS A 142 31.32 18.88 3.69
N PRO A 143 30.24 18.80 2.90
CA PRO A 143 29.36 19.95 2.66
C PRO A 143 28.47 20.33 3.84
N ILE A 144 28.26 19.40 4.79
CA ILE A 144 27.36 19.60 5.95
C ILE A 144 28.13 19.77 7.27
N LYS A 145 29.38 19.30 7.31
CA LYS A 145 30.21 19.19 8.53
C LYS A 145 31.63 19.64 8.22
N PRO A 146 31.82 20.91 7.82
CA PRO A 146 33.13 21.44 7.43
C PRO A 146 34.17 21.32 8.56
N GLU A 147 33.74 21.22 9.82
CA GLU A 147 34.60 20.96 10.96
C GLU A 147 35.31 19.60 10.92
N LEU A 148 34.91 18.68 10.02
CA LEU A 148 35.63 17.43 9.77
C LEU A 148 36.80 17.62 8.81
N GLU A 149 36.81 18.67 8.00
CA GLU A 149 37.83 18.89 6.98
C GLU A 149 39.22 18.99 7.60
N ASN A 150 40.20 18.42 6.91
CA ASN A 150 41.58 18.24 7.33
C ASN A 150 41.84 17.31 8.53
N LYS A 151 40.82 16.69 9.13
CA LYS A 151 41.01 15.72 10.20
C LYS A 151 41.21 14.30 9.66
N ASN A 152 42.08 13.54 10.32
CA ASN A 152 42.18 12.11 10.10
C ASN A 152 41.01 11.39 10.77
N LEU A 153 40.21 10.66 9.98
CA LEU A 153 39.00 9.98 10.44
C LEU A 153 39.15 8.46 10.52
N SER A 154 40.37 7.92 10.47
CA SER A 154 40.60 6.47 10.60
C SER A 154 40.08 5.89 11.91
N GLY A 155 40.08 6.70 12.98
CA GLY A 155 39.54 6.35 14.30
C GLY A 155 38.07 6.73 14.50
N LEU A 156 37.43 7.39 13.52
CA LEU A 156 36.02 7.79 13.64
C LEU A 156 35.14 6.54 13.58
N LYS A 157 34.38 6.32 14.66
CA LYS A 157 33.45 5.19 14.79
C LYS A 157 32.02 5.70 14.86
N ASP A 158 31.12 4.93 14.28
CA ASP A 158 29.69 5.12 14.50
C ASP A 158 29.26 4.54 15.88
N PRO A 159 28.02 4.76 16.34
CA PRO A 159 27.51 4.19 17.60
C PRO A 159 27.58 2.67 17.74
N THR A 160 27.76 1.93 16.63
CA THR A 160 27.94 0.46 16.66
C THR A 160 29.41 0.07 16.85
N GLY A 161 30.33 1.04 16.92
CA GLY A 161 31.77 0.83 17.02
C GLY A 161 32.46 0.68 15.66
N LYS A 162 31.73 0.83 14.56
CA LYS A 162 32.22 0.60 13.20
C LYS A 162 33.07 1.78 12.72
N ALA A 163 34.33 1.51 12.38
CA ALA A 163 35.25 2.49 11.78
C ALA A 163 34.97 2.68 10.28
N PHE A 164 33.83 3.25 9.95
CA PHE A 164 33.28 3.24 8.59
C PHE A 164 34.16 3.97 7.55
N VAL A 165 34.83 5.07 7.92
CA VAL A 165 35.77 5.77 7.02
C VAL A 165 36.94 4.88 6.63
N LYS A 166 37.47 4.14 7.60
CA LYS A 166 38.55 3.19 7.35
C LYS A 166 38.07 2.09 6.40
N GLU A 167 36.93 1.46 6.71
CA GLU A 167 36.37 0.36 5.93
C GLU A 167 36.15 0.74 4.45
N TYR A 168 35.40 1.81 4.18
CA TYR A 168 35.09 2.15 2.80
C TYR A 168 36.32 2.67 2.04
N THR A 169 37.28 3.31 2.74
CA THR A 169 38.53 3.77 2.12
C THR A 169 39.40 2.58 1.73
N ASP A 170 39.50 1.57 2.59
CA ASP A 170 40.23 0.35 2.30
C ASP A 170 39.59 -0.43 1.14
N MET A 171 38.26 -0.53 1.10
CA MET A 171 37.54 -1.10 -0.06
C MET A 171 37.81 -0.32 -1.35
N ALA A 172 37.82 1.02 -1.29
CA ALA A 172 38.11 1.87 -2.44
C ALA A 172 39.57 1.71 -2.91
N LYS A 173 40.54 1.51 -2.00
CA LYS A 173 41.94 1.19 -2.36
C LYS A 173 42.04 -0.13 -3.11
N GLU A 174 41.41 -1.18 -2.59
CA GLU A 174 41.52 -2.54 -3.13
C GLU A 174 40.76 -2.70 -4.46
N LYS A 175 39.52 -2.20 -4.52
CA LYS A 175 38.58 -2.49 -5.61
C LYS A 175 38.26 -1.29 -6.49
N GLY A 176 38.73 -0.10 -6.12
CA GLY A 176 38.39 1.17 -6.77
C GLY A 176 36.98 1.70 -6.45
N LYS A 177 36.12 0.88 -5.84
CA LYS A 177 34.72 1.21 -5.51
C LYS A 177 34.17 0.26 -4.45
N GLY A 178 33.06 0.62 -3.82
CA GLY A 178 32.42 -0.25 -2.83
C GLY A 178 31.14 0.32 -2.24
N ILE A 179 30.51 -0.47 -1.39
CA ILE A 179 29.33 -0.10 -0.62
C ILE A 179 29.65 -0.27 0.86
N SER A 180 29.27 0.69 1.70
CA SER A 180 29.40 0.59 3.15
C SER A 180 28.13 1.04 3.85
N HIS A 181 27.77 0.34 4.91
CA HIS A 181 26.60 0.63 5.76
C HIS A 181 27.08 1.10 7.12
N TYR A 182 26.57 2.21 7.62
CA TYR A 182 26.97 2.76 8.91
C TYR A 182 25.90 3.70 9.45
N MET A 183 26.01 4.07 10.71
CA MET A 183 25.09 5.03 11.34
C MET A 183 25.63 6.45 11.21
N TRP A 184 24.83 7.38 10.69
CA TRP A 184 25.24 8.78 10.52
C TRP A 184 24.08 9.76 10.72
N PRO A 185 24.31 10.93 11.35
CA PRO A 185 23.29 11.96 11.49
C PRO A 185 22.83 12.53 10.14
N LYS A 186 21.53 12.79 10.02
CA LYS A 186 20.94 13.56 8.91
C LYS A 186 21.33 15.04 9.04
N PRO A 187 21.38 15.81 7.94
CA PRO A 187 21.54 17.25 8.02
C PRO A 187 20.46 17.87 8.91
N GLY A 188 20.86 18.66 9.92
CA GLY A 188 19.95 19.30 10.88
C GLY A 188 19.46 18.41 12.03
N ASN A 189 19.97 17.19 12.19
CA ASN A 189 19.66 16.31 13.32
C ASN A 189 20.92 15.58 13.79
N ASP A 190 21.18 15.54 15.09
CA ASP A 190 22.37 14.88 15.65
C ASP A 190 22.20 13.37 15.91
N THR A 191 20.98 12.85 15.83
CA THR A 191 20.68 11.44 16.05
C THR A 191 21.19 10.62 14.86
N PRO A 192 22.15 9.69 15.05
CA PRO A 192 22.60 8.84 13.97
C PRO A 192 21.51 7.87 13.54
N VAL A 193 21.29 7.76 12.23
CA VAL A 193 20.35 6.80 11.64
C VAL A 193 21.08 5.95 10.60
N PRO A 194 20.54 4.77 10.22
CA PRO A 194 21.19 3.93 9.23
C PRO A 194 21.37 4.64 7.89
N LYS A 195 22.60 4.57 7.36
CA LYS A 195 23.02 5.15 6.08
C LYS A 195 23.71 4.10 5.22
N LEU A 196 23.29 4.04 3.96
CA LEU A 196 23.91 3.25 2.90
C LEU A 196 24.74 4.18 2.03
N SER A 197 26.03 3.90 1.87
CA SER A 197 26.94 4.71 1.05
C SER A 197 27.63 3.93 -0.04
N TYR A 198 27.79 4.58 -1.19
CA TYR A 198 28.58 4.11 -2.32
C TYR A 198 29.84 4.97 -2.44
N VAL A 199 30.97 4.31 -2.71
CA VAL A 199 32.29 4.95 -2.81
C VAL A 199 32.95 4.63 -4.13
N THR A 200 33.66 5.61 -4.70
CA THR A 200 34.53 5.45 -5.88
C THR A 200 35.84 6.18 -5.65
N LEU A 201 36.95 5.55 -6.02
CA LEU A 201 38.29 6.14 -6.01
C LEU A 201 38.57 6.90 -7.31
N TYR A 202 38.78 8.20 -7.20
CA TYR A 202 39.44 8.99 -8.24
C TYR A 202 40.96 8.91 -8.06
N LYS A 203 41.59 8.00 -8.81
CA LYS A 203 43.01 7.65 -8.64
C LYS A 203 43.98 8.84 -8.78
N PRO A 204 43.85 9.77 -9.76
CA PRO A 204 44.84 10.83 -9.96
C PRO A 204 45.09 11.70 -8.72
N TRP A 205 44.04 12.04 -7.97
CA TRP A 205 44.15 12.80 -6.73
C TRP A 205 44.05 11.96 -5.46
N GLN A 206 43.97 10.63 -5.60
CA GLN A 206 43.78 9.70 -4.47
C GLN A 206 42.55 10.06 -3.62
N TRP A 207 41.51 10.58 -4.27
CA TRP A 207 40.27 11.01 -3.62
C TRP A 207 39.26 9.89 -3.63
N VAL A 208 38.80 9.50 -2.44
CA VAL A 208 37.65 8.63 -2.24
C VAL A 208 36.41 9.53 -2.22
N VAL A 209 35.64 9.47 -3.29
CA VAL A 209 34.39 10.22 -3.45
C VAL A 209 33.26 9.35 -2.94
N VAL A 210 32.50 9.87 -1.97
CA VAL A 210 31.48 9.11 -1.25
C VAL A 210 30.16 9.84 -1.28
N THR A 211 29.08 9.07 -1.44
CA THR A 211 27.73 9.55 -1.22
C THR A 211 26.85 8.47 -0.61
N GLY A 212 25.64 8.80 -0.15
CA GLY A 212 24.75 7.82 0.45
C GLY A 212 23.34 8.33 0.69
N VAL A 213 22.45 7.39 0.99
CA VAL A 213 21.03 7.61 1.35
C VAL A 213 20.76 7.12 2.77
N TYR A 214 19.83 7.76 3.46
CA TYR A 214 19.38 7.35 4.79
C TYR A 214 18.18 6.41 4.68
N MET A 215 18.24 5.27 5.37
CA MET A 215 17.24 4.20 5.21
C MET A 215 15.82 4.64 5.59
N GLU A 216 15.65 5.47 6.62
CA GLU A 216 14.32 6.02 6.96
C GLU A 216 13.71 6.90 5.84
N ALA A 217 14.53 7.67 5.13
CA ALA A 217 14.03 8.47 4.01
C ALA A 217 13.56 7.55 2.87
N THR A 218 14.24 6.42 2.67
CA THR A 218 13.82 5.40 1.71
C THR A 218 12.48 4.76 2.08
N GLU A 219 12.17 4.62 3.37
CA GLU A 219 10.87 4.06 3.80
C GLU A 219 9.69 4.98 3.44
N GLU A 220 9.80 6.29 3.62
CA GLU A 220 8.74 7.22 3.22
C GLU A 220 8.59 7.29 1.69
N GLU A 221 9.69 7.28 0.94
CA GLU A 221 9.65 7.14 -0.53
C GLU A 221 8.90 5.87 -0.95
N ILE A 222 9.14 4.75 -0.26
CA ILE A 222 8.48 3.48 -0.53
C ILE A 222 7.00 3.52 -0.12
N LYS A 223 6.64 4.20 0.98
CA LYS A 223 5.24 4.45 1.32
C LYS A 223 4.54 5.28 0.25
N ASP A 224 5.20 6.29 -0.31
CA ASP A 224 4.65 7.09 -1.41
C ASP A 224 4.44 6.26 -2.68
N GLU A 225 5.40 5.41 -3.05
CA GLU A 225 5.25 4.47 -4.16
C GLU A 225 4.05 3.53 -3.92
N VAL A 226 3.95 2.94 -2.73
CA VAL A 226 2.84 2.06 -2.36
C VAL A 226 1.49 2.80 -2.40
N ARG A 227 1.42 4.04 -1.90
CA ARG A 227 0.20 4.86 -1.98
C ARG A 227 -0.22 5.05 -3.44
N SER A 228 0.73 5.29 -4.35
CA SER A 228 0.45 5.41 -5.80
C SER A 228 -0.04 4.08 -6.38
N ILE A 229 0.66 2.97 -6.12
CA ILE A 229 0.26 1.64 -6.61
C ILE A 229 -1.16 1.31 -6.17
N VAL A 230 -1.46 1.45 -4.87
CA VAL A 230 -2.79 1.17 -4.31
C VAL A 230 -3.83 2.14 -4.90
N ASN A 231 -3.45 3.40 -5.12
CA ASN A 231 -4.29 4.37 -5.78
C ASN A 231 -4.58 4.03 -7.24
N ASP A 232 -3.76 3.27 -7.94
CA ASP A 232 -4.00 2.94 -9.35
C ASP A 232 -4.78 1.64 -9.52
N ILE A 233 -4.89 0.82 -8.46
CA ILE A 233 -5.74 -0.38 -8.48
C ILE A 233 -7.21 0.02 -8.56
N ARG A 234 -7.82 -0.28 -9.71
CA ARG A 234 -9.26 -0.10 -9.99
C ARG A 234 -9.87 -1.40 -10.47
N TYR A 235 -11.10 -1.67 -10.05
CA TYR A 235 -11.84 -2.86 -10.46
C TYR A 235 -13.34 -2.58 -10.50
N GLY A 236 -14.13 -3.62 -10.74
CA GLY A 236 -15.58 -3.52 -10.84
C GLY A 236 -16.03 -2.86 -12.15
N LYS A 237 -17.34 -2.63 -12.26
CA LYS A 237 -17.92 -2.06 -13.47
C LYS A 237 -17.35 -0.67 -13.72
N GLU A 238 -16.84 -0.44 -14.94
CA GLU A 238 -16.24 0.83 -15.37
C GLU A 238 -15.02 1.27 -14.52
N GLY A 239 -14.39 0.36 -13.76
CA GLY A 239 -13.22 0.69 -12.93
C GLY A 239 -13.55 1.64 -11.77
N LYS A 240 -14.78 1.63 -11.26
CA LYS A 240 -15.24 2.55 -10.21
C LYS A 240 -14.93 2.09 -8.78
N ASP A 241 -14.59 0.82 -8.58
CA ASP A 241 -14.22 0.31 -7.27
C ASP A 241 -12.73 0.51 -7.01
N TYR A 242 -12.38 0.73 -5.75
CA TYR A 242 -11.09 1.28 -5.36
C TYR A 242 -10.63 0.78 -3.99
N PHE A 243 -9.35 1.01 -3.73
CA PHE A 243 -8.72 0.87 -2.43
C PHE A 243 -8.57 2.22 -1.75
N TYR A 244 -8.60 2.21 -0.42
CA TYR A 244 -8.23 3.34 0.41
C TYR A 244 -7.51 2.87 1.65
N ILE A 245 -6.68 3.74 2.21
CA ILE A 245 -5.84 3.45 3.37
C ILE A 245 -6.00 4.58 4.38
N PHE A 246 -6.16 4.23 5.66
CA PHE A 246 -6.07 5.20 6.76
C PHE A 246 -5.13 4.70 7.87
N SER A 247 -4.68 5.61 8.73
CA SER A 247 -3.73 5.27 9.78
C SER A 247 -4.42 4.97 11.11
N THR A 248 -4.03 3.89 11.78
CA THR A 248 -4.41 3.60 13.16
C THR A 248 -3.73 4.55 14.15
N LYS A 249 -2.52 5.03 13.83
CA LYS A 249 -1.72 5.92 14.67
C LYS A 249 -2.20 7.37 14.61
N THR A 250 -2.29 7.94 13.41
CA THR A 250 -2.66 9.36 13.24
C THR A 250 -4.16 9.59 13.15
N LYS A 251 -4.95 8.51 12.97
CA LYS A 251 -6.40 8.56 12.71
C LYS A 251 -6.76 9.44 11.51
N LYS A 252 -5.86 9.50 10.52
CA LYS A 252 -6.06 10.25 9.27
C LYS A 252 -6.11 9.34 8.06
N MET A 253 -6.84 9.78 7.04
CA MET A 253 -6.79 9.18 5.71
C MET A 253 -5.38 9.31 5.13
N VAL A 254 -4.79 8.20 4.71
CA VAL A 254 -3.43 8.13 4.15
C VAL A 254 -3.46 8.12 2.63
N GLN A 255 -4.41 7.40 2.04
CA GLN A 255 -4.58 7.32 0.59
C GLN A 255 -6.05 7.13 0.24
N HIS A 256 -6.52 7.87 -0.75
CA HIS A 256 -7.86 7.72 -1.32
C HIS A 256 -7.90 8.28 -2.75
N PRO A 257 -8.66 7.70 -3.70
CA PRO A 257 -8.78 8.23 -5.07
C PRO A 257 -9.24 9.69 -5.16
N LYS A 258 -10.05 10.11 -4.20
CA LYS A 258 -10.42 11.52 -4.00
C LYS A 258 -9.35 12.21 -3.15
N ALA A 259 -8.42 12.92 -3.80
CA ALA A 259 -7.30 13.61 -3.16
C ALA A 259 -7.70 14.49 -1.96
N LYS A 260 -8.86 15.18 -2.03
CA LYS A 260 -9.37 16.04 -0.95
C LYS A 260 -9.64 15.31 0.38
N LEU A 261 -9.72 13.98 0.38
CA LEU A 261 -9.92 13.20 1.60
C LEU A 261 -8.61 12.87 2.29
N ILE A 262 -7.47 12.92 1.60
CA ILE A 262 -6.16 12.62 2.18
C ILE A 262 -5.86 13.62 3.30
N GLY A 263 -5.45 13.11 4.47
CA GLY A 263 -5.17 13.91 5.67
C GLY A 263 -6.39 14.24 6.55
N THR A 264 -7.61 13.96 6.10
CA THR A 264 -8.83 14.16 6.92
C THR A 264 -8.92 13.17 8.08
N ASP A 265 -9.55 13.58 9.18
CA ASP A 265 -9.79 12.75 10.36
C ASP A 265 -10.84 11.68 10.05
N ILE A 266 -10.55 10.42 10.38
CA ILE A 266 -11.43 9.28 10.09
C ILE A 266 -12.72 9.27 10.93
N GLY A 267 -12.74 9.99 12.05
CA GLY A 267 -13.93 10.22 12.88
C GLY A 267 -14.75 11.43 12.44
N SER A 268 -14.43 12.06 11.31
CA SER A 268 -15.20 13.19 10.77
C SER A 268 -16.58 12.78 10.26
N ASP A 269 -17.54 13.69 10.36
CA ASP A 269 -18.92 13.52 9.92
C ASP A 269 -19.06 13.24 8.41
N ILE A 270 -18.03 13.56 7.62
CA ILE A 270 -17.98 13.20 6.19
C ILE A 270 -17.96 11.68 5.96
N TYR A 271 -17.68 10.90 6.99
CA TYR A 271 -17.66 9.43 6.98
C TYR A 271 -18.83 8.80 7.72
N LYS A 272 -19.88 9.57 8.04
CA LYS A 272 -21.15 9.02 8.53
C LYS A 272 -21.94 8.41 7.37
N ASP A 273 -22.53 7.24 7.61
CA ASP A 273 -23.60 6.76 6.75
C ASP A 273 -24.95 7.40 7.11
N ILE A 274 -25.99 6.99 6.38
CA ILE A 274 -27.37 7.47 6.57
C ILE A 274 -27.95 7.11 7.94
N ASP A 275 -27.37 6.13 8.63
CA ASP A 275 -27.79 5.68 9.97
C ASP A 275 -26.92 6.33 11.07
N ASN A 276 -26.17 7.39 10.74
CA ASN A 276 -25.23 8.12 11.61
C ASN A 276 -24.06 7.28 12.14
N LYS A 277 -23.73 6.16 11.48
CA LYS A 277 -22.61 5.31 11.87
C LYS A 277 -21.30 5.85 11.33
N TYR A 278 -20.30 6.02 12.20
CA TYR A 278 -18.94 6.41 11.80
C TYR A 278 -18.19 5.23 11.17
N LEU A 279 -18.22 5.16 9.84
CA LEU A 279 -17.79 3.98 9.09
C LEU A 279 -16.33 3.63 9.32
N LEU A 280 -15.43 4.61 9.24
CA LEU A 280 -14.01 4.36 9.38
C LEU A 280 -13.60 4.05 10.82
N MET A 281 -14.36 4.53 11.82
CA MET A 281 -14.14 4.17 13.22
C MET A 281 -14.50 2.70 13.49
N GLU A 282 -15.52 2.19 12.82
CA GLU A 282 -15.92 0.79 12.90
C GLU A 282 -14.93 -0.12 12.18
N GLN A 283 -14.40 0.33 11.04
CA GLN A 283 -13.29 -0.33 10.35
C GLN A 283 -12.01 -0.34 11.21
N LEU A 284 -11.70 0.77 11.89
CA LEU A 284 -10.59 0.86 12.83
C LEU A 284 -10.76 -0.15 13.97
N LYS A 285 -11.96 -0.26 14.54
CA LYS A 285 -12.26 -1.24 15.59
C LYS A 285 -11.99 -2.67 15.13
N ILE A 286 -12.49 -3.05 13.94
CA ILE A 286 -12.22 -4.37 13.34
C ILE A 286 -10.72 -4.59 13.16
N ALA A 287 -10.00 -3.61 12.61
CA ALA A 287 -8.56 -3.69 12.36
C ALA A 287 -7.72 -3.85 13.63
N LEU A 288 -8.11 -3.18 14.72
CA LEU A 288 -7.40 -3.25 16.01
C LEU A 288 -7.75 -4.51 16.82
N GLU A 289 -9.01 -4.91 16.85
CA GLU A 289 -9.47 -6.05 17.66
C GLU A 289 -9.24 -7.40 16.98
N LYS A 290 -9.46 -7.47 15.66
CA LYS A 290 -9.47 -8.75 14.91
C LYS A 290 -8.36 -8.84 13.87
N GLY A 291 -7.70 -7.73 13.55
CA GLY A 291 -6.72 -7.65 12.45
C GLY A 291 -7.37 -7.54 11.08
N GLU A 292 -8.48 -8.22 10.83
CA GLU A 292 -9.24 -8.16 9.58
C GLU A 292 -10.73 -8.45 9.78
N GLY A 293 -11.55 -8.09 8.79
CA GLY A 293 -12.97 -8.45 8.79
C GLY A 293 -13.83 -7.66 7.81
N TYR A 294 -15.11 -8.04 7.77
CA TYR A 294 -16.12 -7.42 6.91
C TYR A 294 -16.95 -6.39 7.67
N LEU A 295 -17.31 -5.29 6.99
CA LEU A 295 -18.26 -4.28 7.45
C LEU A 295 -19.29 -3.99 6.36
N TRP A 296 -20.56 -3.94 6.77
CA TRP A 296 -21.70 -3.63 5.91
C TRP A 296 -22.27 -2.26 6.28
N TYR A 297 -22.53 -1.43 5.27
CA TYR A 297 -23.10 -0.08 5.44
C TYR A 297 -23.64 0.47 4.11
N LYS A 298 -24.29 1.64 4.12
CA LYS A 298 -24.76 2.30 2.90
C LYS A 298 -23.81 3.43 2.49
N TRP A 299 -23.43 3.49 1.21
CA TRP A 299 -22.48 4.49 0.71
C TRP A 299 -22.69 4.81 -0.76
N PRO A 300 -22.47 6.07 -1.21
CA PRO A 300 -22.55 6.40 -2.63
C PRO A 300 -21.38 5.83 -3.44
N LYS A 301 -21.63 5.53 -4.72
CA LYS A 301 -20.58 5.22 -5.72
C LYS A 301 -19.77 6.46 -6.08
N VAL A 302 -18.59 6.25 -6.67
CA VAL A 302 -17.76 7.37 -7.16
C VAL A 302 -18.53 8.11 -8.27
N GLY A 303 -18.84 9.38 -8.03
CA GLY A 303 -19.61 10.22 -8.96
C GLY A 303 -21.13 10.21 -8.73
N GLU A 304 -21.63 9.42 -7.78
CA GLU A 304 -23.07 9.32 -7.47
C GLU A 304 -23.37 9.92 -6.07
N LYS A 305 -24.63 10.27 -5.82
CA LYS A 305 -25.09 10.83 -4.53
C LYS A 305 -25.88 9.83 -3.68
N GLU A 306 -26.66 8.98 -4.32
CA GLU A 306 -27.54 8.04 -3.63
C GLU A 306 -26.72 6.91 -2.98
N PRO A 307 -26.85 6.69 -1.65
CA PRO A 307 -26.13 5.64 -0.98
C PRO A 307 -26.78 4.27 -1.24
N VAL A 308 -25.96 3.28 -1.58
CA VAL A 308 -26.40 1.90 -1.75
C VAL A 308 -25.65 0.98 -0.80
N LEU A 309 -26.20 -0.21 -0.54
CA LEU A 309 -25.57 -1.19 0.34
C LEU A 309 -24.17 -1.55 -0.19
N LYS A 310 -23.17 -1.46 0.68
CA LYS A 310 -21.76 -1.74 0.42
C LYS A 310 -21.22 -2.69 1.48
N MET A 311 -20.47 -3.68 1.02
CA MET A 311 -19.68 -4.56 1.86
C MET A 311 -18.21 -4.22 1.67
N THR A 312 -17.51 -3.92 2.76
CA THR A 312 -16.08 -3.61 2.77
C THR A 312 -15.34 -4.66 3.57
N TYR A 313 -14.19 -5.10 3.05
CA TYR A 313 -13.21 -5.89 3.77
C TYR A 313 -12.05 -4.99 4.20
N VAL A 314 -11.61 -5.17 5.43
CA VAL A 314 -10.52 -4.39 6.02
C VAL A 314 -9.44 -5.32 6.54
N LYS A 315 -8.18 -4.88 6.47
CA LYS A 315 -7.04 -5.60 7.03
C LYS A 315 -5.99 -4.64 7.54
N HIS A 316 -5.45 -4.93 8.72
CA HIS A 316 -4.45 -4.12 9.39
C HIS A 316 -3.05 -4.53 8.94
N PHE A 317 -2.35 -3.60 8.30
CA PHE A 317 -0.92 -3.66 8.09
C PHE A 317 -0.19 -2.96 9.25
N LYS A 318 0.09 -3.74 10.30
CA LYS A 318 0.68 -3.27 11.55
C LYS A 318 1.98 -2.47 11.37
N PRO A 319 2.94 -2.87 10.51
CA PRO A 319 4.23 -2.19 10.46
C PRO A 319 4.16 -0.69 10.15
N TRP A 320 3.23 -0.28 9.26
CA TRP A 320 3.00 1.13 8.96
C TRP A 320 1.81 1.74 9.68
N ASN A 321 1.17 1.01 10.60
CA ASN A 321 -0.07 1.42 11.26
C ASN A 321 -1.15 1.79 10.23
N TRP A 322 -1.25 1.01 9.16
CA TRP A 322 -2.17 1.25 8.04
C TRP A 322 -3.32 0.25 8.08
N VAL A 323 -4.54 0.73 7.88
CA VAL A 323 -5.70 -0.11 7.61
C VAL A 323 -5.99 -0.01 6.11
N ILE A 324 -5.86 -1.14 5.42
CA ILE A 324 -6.15 -1.26 4.00
C ILE A 324 -7.60 -1.68 3.88
N CYS A 325 -8.36 -0.99 3.02
CA CYS A 325 -9.77 -1.24 2.85
C CYS A 325 -10.15 -1.30 1.38
N THR A 326 -11.08 -2.19 1.06
CA THR A 326 -11.75 -2.21 -0.25
C THR A 326 -13.14 -2.82 -0.11
N GLY A 327 -14.04 -2.52 -1.02
CA GLY A 327 -15.41 -3.02 -0.91
C GLY A 327 -16.20 -2.97 -2.19
N VAL A 328 -17.23 -3.80 -2.23
CA VAL A 328 -18.16 -3.96 -3.36
C VAL A 328 -19.54 -3.44 -3.01
N TYR A 329 -20.16 -2.76 -3.96
CA TYR A 329 -21.57 -2.37 -3.87
C TYR A 329 -22.47 -3.57 -4.14
N MET A 330 -23.63 -3.60 -3.50
CA MET A 330 -24.55 -4.76 -3.44
C MET A 330 -25.90 -4.48 -4.11
N ASP A 331 -26.03 -3.36 -4.82
CA ASP A 331 -27.29 -2.94 -5.47
C ASP A 331 -27.70 -3.83 -6.65
N ASP A 332 -26.73 -4.42 -7.35
CA ASP A 332 -26.95 -5.42 -8.38
C ASP A 332 -27.46 -6.76 -7.81
N LEU A 333 -27.04 -7.11 -6.59
CA LEU A 333 -27.53 -8.27 -5.85
C LEU A 333 -29.04 -8.15 -5.60
N GLU A 334 -29.50 -6.98 -5.17
CA GLU A 334 -30.90 -6.71 -4.87
C GLU A 334 -31.77 -6.80 -6.13
N LYS A 335 -31.28 -6.26 -7.24
CA LYS A 335 -31.94 -6.38 -8.56
C LYS A 335 -32.07 -7.84 -8.97
N TYR A 336 -31.01 -8.63 -8.84
CA TYR A 336 -31.03 -10.05 -9.20
C TYR A 336 -31.98 -10.86 -8.29
N ILE A 337 -31.95 -10.62 -6.98
CA ILE A 337 -32.87 -11.27 -6.03
C ILE A 337 -34.33 -10.92 -6.35
N THR A 338 -34.59 -9.66 -6.74
CA THR A 338 -35.93 -9.21 -7.12
C THR A 338 -36.41 -9.89 -8.40
N GLN A 339 -35.53 -10.01 -9.40
CA GLN A 339 -35.84 -10.74 -10.64
C GLN A 339 -36.18 -12.21 -10.35
N GLN A 340 -35.32 -12.91 -9.59
CA GLN A 340 -35.56 -14.31 -9.20
C GLN A 340 -36.89 -14.49 -8.43
N LYS A 341 -37.20 -13.57 -7.52
CA LYS A 341 -38.51 -13.57 -6.82
C LYS A 341 -39.68 -13.43 -7.80
N SER A 342 -39.55 -12.59 -8.83
CA SER A 342 -40.56 -12.41 -9.88
C SER A 342 -40.74 -13.68 -10.73
N ASP A 343 -39.63 -14.31 -11.13
CA ASP A 343 -39.64 -15.54 -11.92
C ASP A 343 -40.28 -16.71 -11.14
N ILE A 344 -39.98 -16.80 -9.84
CA ILE A 344 -40.63 -17.74 -8.91
C ILE A 344 -42.13 -17.48 -8.82
N ARG A 345 -42.56 -16.23 -8.58
CA ARG A 345 -43.99 -15.87 -8.51
C ARG A 345 -44.73 -16.25 -9.79
N SER A 346 -44.10 -16.03 -10.93
CA SER A 346 -44.65 -16.37 -12.25
C SER A 346 -44.79 -17.89 -12.43
N ARG A 347 -43.80 -18.69 -11.98
CA ARG A 347 -43.88 -20.15 -11.97
C ARG A 347 -44.99 -20.68 -11.05
N VAL A 348 -45.18 -20.04 -9.89
CA VAL A 348 -46.24 -20.39 -8.94
C VAL A 348 -47.63 -20.11 -9.53
N ALA A 349 -47.82 -18.92 -10.12
CA ALA A 349 -49.10 -18.52 -10.72
C ALA A 349 -49.52 -19.44 -11.87
N LYS A 350 -48.57 -19.87 -12.72
CA LYS A 350 -48.82 -20.81 -13.84
C LYS A 350 -49.23 -22.23 -13.42
N LYS A 351 -49.11 -22.60 -12.15
CA LYS A 351 -49.57 -23.90 -11.61
C LYS A 351 -50.90 -23.81 -10.86
N ILE A 352 -51.38 -22.59 -10.60
CA ILE A 352 -52.65 -22.32 -9.90
C ILE A 352 -53.80 -22.14 -10.92
N VAL A 353 -53.46 -21.70 -12.14
CA VAL A 353 -54.32 -21.76 -13.34
C VAL A 353 -54.16 -23.14 -13.97
#